data_AF-A0A542PVY1-F1
#
_entry.id   AF-A0A542PVY1-F1
#
_cell.length_a   1.000
_cell.length_b   1.000
_cell.length_c   1.000
_cell.angle_alpha   90.00
_cell.angle_beta   90.00
_cell.angle_gamma   90.00
#
_symmetry.space_group_name_H-M   'P 1'
#
loop_
_entity.id
_entity.type
_entity.pdbx_description
1 polymer ?
#
loop_
_entity_poly.entity_id
_entity_poly.type
_entity_poly.pdbx_seq_one_letter_code
_entity_poly.pdbx_strand_id
1 'polypeptide(L)'
;MTVNDLQDCLGIVIVGTPQEGRYKKALEAAKSHVKQKCNNPFIDVNGKETIPEDVQMGVALVVKSMLEEHSVASNSINGQLTESFFQGATYEAAKQYWKAHRRVGVVG
;
A
#
# COMPACT_ATOMS: atom_id res chain seq x y z
N MET A 1 -0.25 -7.79 -8.55
CA MET A 1 1.08 -7.31 -8.13
C MET A 1 1.73 -8.26 -7.13
N THR A 2 2.97 -8.62 -7.47
CA THR A 2 3.93 -9.45 -6.74
C THR A 2 5.08 -8.59 -6.20
N VAL A 3 6.03 -9.20 -5.49
CA VAL A 3 7.23 -8.50 -4.99
C VAL A 3 8.14 -8.05 -6.14
N ASN A 4 8.13 -8.75 -7.29
CA ASN A 4 8.88 -8.30 -8.47
C ASN A 4 8.26 -7.03 -9.07
N ASP A 5 6.93 -6.98 -9.20
CA ASP A 5 6.23 -5.78 -9.68
C ASP A 5 6.51 -4.58 -8.75
N LEU A 6 6.62 -4.83 -7.44
CA LEU A 6 6.99 -3.82 -6.46
C LEU A 6 8.40 -3.27 -6.68
N GLN A 7 9.37 -4.16 -6.97
CA GLN A 7 10.75 -3.78 -7.26
C GLN A 7 10.81 -2.88 -8.50
N ASP A 8 10.08 -3.26 -9.54
CA ASP A 8 10.00 -2.49 -10.79
C ASP A 8 9.34 -1.12 -10.57
N CYS A 9 8.19 -1.08 -9.88
CA CYS A 9 7.48 0.16 -9.57
C CYS A 9 8.30 1.16 -8.75
N LEU A 10 9.13 0.67 -7.82
CA LEU A 10 9.90 1.52 -6.90
C LEU A 10 11.36 1.71 -7.31
N GLY A 11 11.84 0.97 -8.31
CA GLY A 11 13.26 0.92 -8.67
C GLY A 11 14.16 0.42 -7.53
N ILE A 12 13.65 -0.45 -6.65
CA ILE A 12 14.40 -1.01 -5.52
C ILE A 12 14.78 -2.45 -5.79
N VAL A 13 15.89 -2.91 -5.22
CA VAL A 13 16.28 -4.31 -5.26
C VAL A 13 16.09 -4.92 -3.89
N ILE A 14 15.24 -5.96 -3.81
CA ILE A 14 14.98 -6.68 -2.57
C ILE A 14 15.87 -7.91 -2.57
N VAL A 15 16.96 -7.88 -1.81
CA VAL A 15 17.95 -8.96 -1.78
C VAL A 15 17.88 -9.70 -0.45
N GLY A 16 17.49 -10.97 -0.50
CA GLY A 16 17.53 -11.89 0.65
C GLY A 16 16.18 -12.19 1.30
N THR A 17 16.08 -13.40 1.85
CA THR A 17 14.87 -13.97 2.43
C THR A 17 14.22 -13.15 3.58
N PRO A 18 14.96 -12.53 4.53
CA PRO A 18 14.32 -11.77 5.61
C PRO A 18 13.74 -10.42 5.12
N GLN A 19 14.37 -9.78 4.13
CA GLN A 19 13.81 -8.57 3.51
C GLN A 19 12.59 -8.94 2.68
N GLU A 20 12.69 -9.96 1.83
CA GLU A 20 11.57 -10.41 0.99
C GLU A 20 10.31 -10.74 1.82
N GLY A 21 10.49 -11.39 2.98
CA GLY A 21 9.39 -11.64 3.92
C GLY A 21 8.75 -10.37 4.48
N ARG A 22 9.55 -9.34 4.80
CA ARG A 22 9.03 -8.02 5.23
C ARG A 22 8.26 -7.33 4.11
N TYR A 23 8.80 -7.29 2.89
CA TYR A 23 8.14 -6.70 1.74
C TYR A 23 6.85 -7.43 1.37
N LYS A 24 6.80 -8.77 1.46
CA LYS A 24 5.55 -9.54 1.28
C LYS A 24 4.48 -9.12 2.29
N LYS A 25 4.82 -9.04 3.58
CA LYS A 25 3.87 -8.62 4.62
C LYS A 25 3.40 -7.18 4.41
N ALA A 26 4.32 -6.26 4.10
CA ALA A 26 4.00 -4.87 3.80
C ALA A 26 3.09 -4.75 2.57
N LEU A 27 3.38 -5.53 1.51
CA LEU A 27 2.59 -5.56 0.30
C LEU A 27 1.15 -6.02 0.55
N GLU A 28 0.95 -7.09 1.30
CA GLU A 28 -0.39 -7.58 1.64
C GLU A 28 -1.15 -6.57 2.51
N ALA A 29 -0.48 -5.94 3.48
CA ALA A 29 -1.07 -4.88 4.29
C ALA A 29 -1.44 -3.65 3.44
N ALA A 30 -0.57 -3.23 2.54
CA ALA A 30 -0.81 -2.10 1.63
C ALA A 30 -2.00 -2.37 0.70
N LYS A 31 -2.09 -3.56 0.11
CA LYS A 31 -3.26 -3.98 -0.69
C LYS A 31 -4.55 -3.91 0.12
N SER A 32 -4.54 -4.46 1.34
CA SER A 32 -5.70 -4.42 2.24
C SER A 32 -6.11 -2.99 2.57
N HIS A 33 -5.14 -2.12 2.89
CA HIS A 33 -5.38 -0.70 3.17
C HIS A 33 -5.98 0.03 1.97
N VAL A 34 -5.42 -0.16 0.77
CA VAL A 34 -5.92 0.48 -0.45
C VAL A 34 -7.32 -0.01 -0.80
N LYS A 35 -7.61 -1.30 -0.66
CA LYS A 35 -8.98 -1.85 -0.83
C LYS A 35 -9.98 -1.20 0.12
N GLN A 36 -9.63 -1.08 1.41
CA GLN A 36 -10.47 -0.43 2.41
C GLN A 36 -10.67 1.06 2.11
N LYS A 37 -9.61 1.79 1.77
CA LYS A 37 -9.69 3.23 1.46
C LYS A 37 -10.48 3.49 0.17
N CYS A 38 -10.35 2.62 -0.84
CA CYS A 38 -11.10 2.71 -2.09
C CYS A 38 -12.53 2.18 -1.98
N ASN A 39 -12.85 1.45 -0.90
CA ASN A 39 -14.08 0.68 -0.75
C ASN A 39 -14.37 -0.18 -2.00
N ASN A 40 -13.31 -0.76 -2.55
CA ASN A 40 -13.35 -1.57 -3.76
C ASN A 40 -12.39 -2.74 -3.56
N PRO A 41 -12.87 -4.00 -3.61
CA PRO A 41 -12.01 -5.15 -3.44
C PRO A 41 -11.08 -5.40 -4.63
N PHE A 42 -11.23 -4.63 -5.73
CA PHE A 42 -10.50 -4.82 -7.00
C PHE A 42 -10.60 -6.25 -7.51
N ILE A 43 -11.79 -6.83 -7.40
CA ILE A 43 -12.09 -8.17 -7.89
C ILE A 43 -12.72 -8.03 -9.27
N ASP A 44 -12.13 -8.72 -10.24
CA ASP A 44 -12.61 -8.81 -11.62
C ASP A 44 -13.84 -9.74 -11.73
N VAL A 45 -14.52 -9.75 -12.88
CA VAL A 45 -15.73 -10.57 -13.12
C VAL A 45 -15.51 -12.07 -12.89
N ASN A 46 -14.25 -12.52 -12.93
CA ASN A 46 -13.83 -13.90 -12.68
C ASN A 46 -13.54 -14.20 -11.20
N GLY A 47 -13.82 -13.27 -10.27
CA GLY A 47 -13.50 -13.45 -8.85
C GLY A 47 -12.00 -13.30 -8.52
N LYS A 48 -11.20 -12.85 -9.48
CA LYS A 48 -9.75 -12.68 -9.34
C LYS A 48 -9.39 -11.25 -8.97
N GLU A 49 -8.50 -11.07 -7.99
CA GLU A 49 -7.95 -9.75 -7.67
C GLU A 49 -7.15 -9.19 -8.85
N THR A 50 -7.67 -8.12 -9.43
CA THR A 50 -7.05 -7.37 -10.53
C THR A 50 -6.96 -5.92 -10.11
N ILE A 51 -5.81 -5.57 -9.54
CA ILE A 51 -5.48 -4.19 -9.18
C ILE A 51 -5.01 -3.47 -10.46
N PRO A 52 -5.67 -2.38 -10.88
CA PRO A 52 -5.25 -1.57 -12.03
C PRO A 52 -3.81 -1.08 -11.87
N GLU A 53 -3.06 -0.96 -12.96
CA GLU A 53 -1.65 -0.54 -12.93
C GLU A 53 -1.46 0.81 -12.21
N ASP A 54 -2.38 1.76 -12.39
CA ASP A 54 -2.38 3.03 -11.65
C ASP A 54 -2.40 2.79 -10.13
N VAL A 55 -3.28 1.90 -9.67
CA VAL A 55 -3.42 1.56 -8.24
C VAL A 55 -2.21 0.75 -7.75
N GLN A 56 -1.54 -0.02 -8.60
CA GLN A 56 -0.33 -0.76 -8.23
C GLN A 56 0.81 0.19 -7.85
N MET A 57 0.99 1.30 -8.59
CA MET A 57 1.96 2.34 -8.23
C MET A 57 1.62 2.99 -6.88
N GLY A 58 0.34 3.24 -6.63
CA GLY A 58 -0.13 3.68 -5.32
C GLY A 58 0.25 2.68 -4.21
N VAL A 59 -0.11 1.41 -4.37
CA VAL A 59 0.23 0.34 -3.41
C VAL A 59 1.74 0.28 -3.18
N ALA A 60 2.54 0.43 -4.23
CA ALA A 60 3.99 0.46 -4.13
C ALA A 60 4.48 1.62 -3.25
N LEU A 61 3.94 2.83 -3.46
CA LEU A 61 4.27 4.00 -2.64
C LEU A 61 3.81 3.85 -1.18
N VAL A 62 2.72 3.13 -0.90
CA VAL A 62 2.33 2.77 0.47
C VAL A 62 3.39 1.87 1.10
N VAL A 63 3.77 0.79 0.41
CA VAL A 63 4.81 -0.11 0.90
C VAL A 63 6.11 0.65 1.14
N LYS A 64 6.47 1.55 0.22
CA LYS A 64 7.61 2.45 0.40
C LYS A 64 7.45 3.29 1.65
N SER A 65 6.33 3.97 1.86
CA SER A 65 6.10 4.79 3.06
C SER A 65 6.09 3.99 4.37
N MET A 66 5.68 2.72 4.34
CA MET A 66 5.72 1.81 5.50
C MET A 66 7.14 1.36 5.84
N LEU A 67 8.04 1.37 4.86
CA LEU A 67 9.42 0.90 4.99
C LEU A 67 10.43 2.04 5.06
N GLU A 68 10.06 3.24 4.60
CA GLU A 68 10.75 4.49 4.89
C GLU A 68 10.68 4.69 6.40
N GLU A 69 11.78 4.36 7.09
CA GLU A 69 11.96 4.66 8.51
C GLU A 69 11.79 6.17 8.70
N HIS A 70 10.65 6.58 9.25
CA HIS A 70 10.57 7.86 9.91
C HIS A 70 11.47 7.77 11.15
N SER A 71 12.72 8.25 11.03
CA SER A 71 13.63 8.54 12.15
C SER A 71 13.10 9.67 13.07
N VAL A 72 11.79 9.82 13.18
CA VAL A 72 11.10 10.69 14.12
C VAL A 72 10.15 9.83 14.94
N ALA A 73 10.70 9.34 16.05
CA ALA A 73 10.02 9.07 17.32
C ALA A 73 8.50 8.86 17.23
N SER A 74 8.07 7.62 17.00
CA SER A 74 6.78 7.18 17.51
C SER A 74 7.02 6.08 18.53
N ASN A 75 7.06 6.49 19.79
CA ASN A 75 6.77 5.62 20.91
C ASN A 75 5.36 5.04 20.72
N SER A 76 5.24 3.93 19.99
CA SER A 76 4.02 3.11 19.98
C SER A 76 3.94 2.34 21.29
N ILE A 77 3.55 3.05 22.35
CA ILE A 77 2.94 2.42 23.53
C ILE A 77 1.60 1.86 23.04
N ASN A 78 1.36 0.56 23.25
CA ASN A 78 0.05 -0.09 23.15
C ASN A 78 -0.52 -0.48 21.77
N GLY A 79 0.30 -1.01 20.85
CA GLY A 79 -0.17 -2.04 19.91
C GLY A 79 -1.26 -1.67 18.90
N GLN A 80 -1.59 -0.38 18.75
CA GLN A 80 -2.39 0.11 17.66
C GLN A 80 -1.43 0.58 16.57
N LEU A 81 -1.41 -0.13 15.43
CA LEU A 81 -0.91 0.41 14.16
C LEU A 81 -1.90 1.48 13.69
N THR A 82 -2.01 2.55 14.46
CA THR A 82 -2.93 3.67 14.20
C THR A 82 -2.30 4.57 13.15
N GLU A 83 -3.15 5.30 12.43
CA GLU A 83 -2.94 6.01 11.16
C GLU A 83 -1.69 6.90 11.04
N SER A 84 -0.97 7.16 12.14
CA SER A 84 0.30 7.87 12.25
C SER A 84 1.44 7.26 11.43
N PHE A 85 1.44 5.95 11.17
CA PHE A 85 2.45 5.30 10.29
C PHE A 85 2.32 5.68 8.81
N PHE A 86 1.16 6.20 8.41
CA PHE A 86 0.87 6.59 7.03
C PHE A 86 0.85 8.12 6.88
N GLN A 87 1.62 8.86 7.69
CA GLN A 87 1.78 10.31 7.55
C GLN A 87 3.13 10.63 6.88
N GLY A 88 3.10 10.91 5.59
CA GLY A 88 4.27 11.34 4.84
C GLY A 88 3.91 11.79 3.42
N ALA A 89 4.78 12.60 2.81
CA ALA A 89 4.61 13.08 1.43
C ALA A 89 4.47 11.91 0.44
N THR A 90 5.18 10.80 0.69
CA THR A 90 5.09 9.56 -0.10
C THR A 90 3.68 8.95 -0.06
N TYR A 91 3.05 8.93 1.12
CA TYR A 91 1.67 8.43 1.25
C TYR A 91 0.65 9.37 0.61
N GLU A 92 0.81 10.70 0.77
CA GLU A 92 -0.05 11.68 0.08
C GLU A 92 0.04 11.54 -1.45
N ALA A 93 1.24 11.31 -1.98
CA ALA A 93 1.44 11.02 -3.40
C ALA A 93 0.76 9.70 -3.80
N ALA A 94 0.87 8.66 -2.98
CA ALA A 94 0.22 7.37 -3.19
C ALA A 94 -1.30 7.50 -3.34
N LYS A 95 -1.93 8.40 -2.57
CA LYS A 95 -3.38 8.64 -2.67
C LYS A 95 -3.81 9.08 -4.06
N GLN A 96 -3.00 9.85 -4.77
CA GLN A 96 -3.39 10.39 -6.09
C GLN A 96 -3.71 9.27 -7.08
N TYR A 97 -3.00 8.15 -6.97
CA TYR A 97 -3.13 7.00 -7.85
C TYR A 97 -4.43 6.20 -7.67
N TRP A 98 -4.92 6.08 -6.44
CA TRP A 98 -6.17 5.33 -6.18
C TRP A 98 -7.37 6.22 -5.85
N LYS A 99 -7.20 7.53 -5.74
CA LYS A 99 -8.29 8.48 -5.43
C LYS A 99 -9.41 8.42 -6.47
N ALA A 100 -9.05 8.26 -7.76
CA ALA A 100 -10.03 8.12 -8.84
C ALA A 100 -10.83 6.80 -8.77
N HIS A 101 -10.22 5.75 -8.20
CA HIS A 101 -10.85 4.43 -8.02
C HIS A 101 -11.61 4.29 -6.71
N ARG A 102 -11.55 5.32 -5.84
CA ARG A 102 -12.34 5.36 -4.63
C ARG A 102 -13.80 5.42 -5.03
N ARG A 103 -14.55 4.35 -4.74
CA ARG A 103 -16.01 4.39 -4.81
C ARG A 103 -16.44 5.41 -3.76
N VAL A 104 -16.74 6.61 -4.21
CA VAL A 104 -17.52 7.56 -3.44
C VAL A 104 -18.83 6.84 -3.20
N GLY A 105 -19.08 6.42 -1.97
CA GLY A 105 -20.39 5.93 -1.61
C GLY A 105 -21.37 6.98 -2.08
N VAL A 106 -22.22 6.64 -3.05
CA VAL A 106 -23.45 7.38 -3.24
C VAL A 106 -24.21 7.16 -1.94
N VAL A 107 -24.09 8.12 -1.04
CA VAL A 107 -25.00 8.25 0.09
C VAL A 107 -26.30 8.72 -0.54
N GLY A 108 -27.13 7.76 -0.92
CA GLY A 108 -28.55 7.96 -1.14
C GLY A 108 -29.29 7.93 0.19
#